data_AF-A0A948JPR0-F1
#
_entry.id   AF-A0A948JPR0-F1
#
_cell.length_a   1.000
_cell.length_b   1.000
_cell.length_c   1.000
_cell.angle_alpha   90.00
_cell.angle_beta   90.00
_cell.angle_gamma   90.00
#
_symmetry.space_group_name_H-M   'P 1'
#
loop_
_entity.id
_entity.type
_entity.pdbx_description
1 polymer ?
#
loop_
_entity_poly.entity_id
_entity_poly.type
_entity_poly.pdbx_seq_one_letter_code
_entity_poly.pdbx_strand_id
1 'polypeptide(L)'
;LSDIGNVLANNLQKIERLRYYITLDRWIVMPNHIHMILWINRNPPIDNFIHGYQLKMKYVCYLHGRDAPLARLYDAYNKHISVSSNHKSFKSRLHPHSIGSIIGQFKTVCTKRIHAMGYPDFAWQSRFYDHIIRDEKSLWSIRQYIRNNPLKWERDRNNPDLPDTP
;
A
#
# COMPACT_ATOMS: atom_id res chain seq x y z
N LEU A 1 9.55 13.70 7.64
CA LEU A 1 9.15 12.27 7.68
C LEU A 1 10.20 11.53 8.50
N SER A 2 9.79 10.53 9.29
CA SER A 2 10.73 9.62 9.98
C SER A 2 11.52 8.78 8.99
N ASP A 3 12.55 8.05 9.45
CA ASP A 3 13.32 7.11 8.61
C ASP A 3 12.42 6.10 7.91
N ILE A 4 11.51 5.48 8.66
CA ILE A 4 10.48 4.59 8.12
C ILE A 4 9.64 5.33 7.07
N GLY A 5 9.17 6.53 7.40
CA GLY A 5 8.38 7.35 6.47
C GLY A 5 9.12 7.68 5.16
N ASN A 6 10.43 7.93 5.22
CA ASN A 6 11.27 8.15 4.05
C ASN A 6 11.39 6.89 3.19
N VAL A 7 11.55 5.71 3.79
CA VAL A 7 11.54 4.43 3.05
C VAL A 7 10.21 4.25 2.32
N LEU A 8 9.10 4.54 2.98
CA LEU A 8 7.76 4.42 2.42
C LEU A 8 7.57 5.38 1.24
N ALA A 9 7.87 6.67 1.44
CA ALA A 9 7.80 7.70 0.40
C ALA A 9 8.66 7.35 -0.82
N ASN A 10 9.91 6.93 -0.60
CA ASN A 10 10.83 6.54 -1.67
C ASN A 10 10.35 5.32 -2.45
N ASN A 11 9.67 4.37 -1.80
CA ASN A 11 9.11 3.21 -2.51
C ASN A 11 7.81 3.54 -3.24
N LEU A 12 6.99 4.47 -2.72
CA LEU A 12 5.78 4.93 -3.39
C LEU A 12 6.11 5.58 -4.73
N GLN A 13 7.08 6.50 -4.75
CA GLN A 13 7.54 7.14 -5.99
C GLN A 13 8.09 6.13 -7.02
N LYS A 14 8.60 4.98 -6.56
CA LYS A 14 9.09 3.91 -7.46
C LYS A 14 7.97 3.04 -8.04
N ILE A 15 6.74 3.10 -7.52
CA ILE A 15 5.64 2.24 -7.98
C ILE A 15 5.39 2.42 -9.48
N GLU A 16 5.32 3.66 -9.96
CA GLU A 16 5.09 3.95 -11.39
C GLU A 16 6.23 3.44 -12.26
N ARG A 17 7.48 3.68 -11.83
CA ARG A 17 8.68 3.25 -12.58
C ARG A 17 8.79 1.72 -12.70
N LEU A 18 8.28 0.99 -11.71
CA LEU A 18 8.34 -0.46 -11.67
C LEU A 18 7.16 -1.14 -12.39
N ARG A 19 6.09 -0.39 -12.68
CA ARG A 19 4.83 -0.95 -13.18
C ARG A 19 4.21 -0.01 -14.20
N TYR A 20 4.52 -0.24 -15.47
CA TYR A 20 4.04 0.54 -16.62
C TYR A 20 2.51 0.68 -16.72
N TYR A 21 1.76 -0.24 -16.11
CA TYR A 21 0.29 -0.24 -16.07
C TYR A 21 -0.30 0.50 -14.86
N ILE A 22 0.53 1.17 -14.06
CA ILE A 22 0.12 1.90 -12.84
C ILE A 22 0.55 3.36 -12.90
N THR A 23 -0.37 4.25 -12.54
CA THR A 23 -0.08 5.66 -12.24
C THR A 23 -0.45 5.95 -10.79
N LEU A 24 0.42 6.62 -10.05
CA LEU A 24 0.24 7.07 -8.69
C LEU A 24 -0.20 8.54 -8.70
N ASP A 25 -1.45 8.79 -8.34
CA ASP A 25 -2.08 10.12 -8.48
C ASP A 25 -1.79 11.04 -7.30
N ARG A 26 -2.23 10.62 -6.11
CA ARG A 26 -1.98 11.30 -4.84
C ARG A 26 -1.66 10.26 -3.80
N TRP A 27 -0.76 10.60 -2.89
CA TRP A 27 -0.42 9.75 -1.77
C TRP A 27 0.06 10.60 -0.61
N ILE A 28 -0.01 10.02 0.58
CA ILE A 28 0.57 10.61 1.77
C ILE A 28 0.99 9.54 2.76
N VAL A 29 2.12 9.78 3.44
CA VAL A 29 2.62 8.93 4.51
C VAL A 29 2.32 9.65 5.83
N MET A 30 1.47 9.04 6.64
CA MET A 30 1.16 9.44 8.00
C MET A 30 1.97 8.56 8.97
N PRO A 31 2.10 8.93 10.25
CA PRO A 31 2.91 8.17 11.21
C PRO A 31 2.54 6.69 11.33
N ASN A 32 1.24 6.36 11.27
CA ASN A 32 0.75 4.99 11.42
C ASN A 32 0.08 4.42 10.15
N HIS A 33 -0.08 5.20 9.07
CA HIS A 33 -0.70 4.70 7.86
C HIS A 33 -0.31 5.47 6.59
N ILE A 34 -0.64 4.91 5.43
CA ILE A 34 -0.46 5.55 4.12
C ILE A 34 -1.80 5.61 3.42
N HIS A 35 -2.11 6.74 2.78
CA HIS A 35 -3.13 6.82 1.74
C HIS A 35 -2.49 6.91 0.37
N MET A 36 -3.04 6.21 -0.62
CA MET A 36 -2.65 6.40 -2.02
C MET A 36 -3.83 6.22 -2.96
N ILE A 37 -3.81 6.93 -4.08
CA ILE A 37 -4.69 6.76 -5.23
C ILE A 37 -3.87 6.19 -6.38
N LEU A 38 -4.29 5.04 -6.89
CA LEU A 38 -3.69 4.35 -8.01
C LEU A 38 -4.65 4.33 -9.19
N TRP A 39 -4.14 4.58 -10.38
CA TRP A 39 -4.78 4.25 -11.64
C TRP A 39 -4.19 2.93 -12.11
N ILE A 40 -5.02 1.92 -12.35
CA ILE A 40 -4.60 0.63 -12.90
C ILE A 40 -5.16 0.53 -14.32
N ASN A 41 -4.28 0.50 -15.30
CA ASN A 41 -4.62 0.33 -16.70
C ASN A 41 -4.39 -1.13 -17.12
N ARG A 42 -5.46 -1.92 -17.25
CA ARG A 42 -5.34 -3.35 -17.62
C ARG A 42 -5.00 -3.59 -19.09
N ASN A 43 -5.11 -2.57 -19.94
CA ASN A 43 -4.71 -2.62 -21.33
C ASN A 43 -3.94 -1.33 -21.69
N PRO A 44 -2.70 -1.20 -21.20
CA PRO A 44 -1.88 -0.04 -21.53
C PRO A 44 -1.67 -0.03 -23.05
N PRO A 45 -2.06 1.03 -23.76
CA PRO A 45 -1.90 1.06 -25.20
C PRO A 45 -0.42 0.99 -25.50
N ILE A 46 -0.05 0.13 -26.45
CA ILE A 46 1.33 -0.11 -26.87
C ILE A 46 1.96 1.20 -27.39
N ASP A 47 1.15 2.22 -27.73
CA ASP A 47 1.56 3.51 -28.32
C ASP A 47 1.14 4.79 -27.55
N ASN A 48 0.73 4.74 -26.29
CA ASN A 48 0.22 5.93 -25.58
C ASN A 48 1.30 6.87 -25.00
N PHE A 49 2.23 7.31 -25.84
CA PHE A 49 2.93 8.58 -25.62
C PHE A 49 2.07 9.79 -26.07
N ILE A 50 0.98 9.57 -26.82
CA ILE A 50 0.19 10.63 -27.45
C ILE A 50 -1.32 10.29 -27.34
N HIS A 51 -2.02 10.98 -26.45
CA HIS A 51 -3.49 11.18 -26.38
C HIS A 51 -4.44 10.01 -25.99
N GLY A 52 -5.24 10.29 -24.94
CA GLY A 52 -6.70 10.09 -24.98
C GLY A 52 -7.27 8.70 -24.61
N TYR A 53 -7.77 8.60 -23.38
CA TYR A 53 -8.82 7.68 -22.88
C TYR A 53 -8.75 6.17 -23.22
N GLN A 54 -8.35 5.37 -22.23
CA GLN A 54 -8.69 3.94 -22.16
C GLN A 54 -8.85 3.49 -20.70
N LEU A 55 -9.85 2.64 -20.44
CA LEU A 55 -10.41 2.24 -19.14
C LEU A 55 -9.46 2.38 -17.93
N LYS A 56 -9.66 3.48 -17.21
CA LYS A 56 -8.88 3.88 -16.05
C LYS A 56 -9.61 3.45 -14.77
N MET A 57 -9.31 2.26 -14.24
CA MET A 57 -9.82 1.88 -12.92
C MET A 57 -9.02 2.63 -11.84
N LYS A 58 -9.72 3.40 -11.02
CA LYS A 58 -9.14 4.19 -9.92
C LYS A 58 -9.30 3.41 -8.63
N TYR A 59 -8.23 3.27 -7.86
CA TYR A 59 -8.24 2.62 -6.55
C TYR A 59 -7.72 3.60 -5.51
N VAL A 60 -8.38 3.69 -4.37
CA VAL A 60 -7.77 4.21 -3.14
C VAL A 60 -7.31 3.04 -2.32
N CYS A 61 -6.12 3.11 -1.73
CA CYS A 61 -5.65 2.11 -0.78
C CYS A 61 -5.20 2.77 0.53
N TYR A 62 -5.54 2.12 1.65
CA TYR A 62 -5.20 2.54 3.00
C TYR A 62 -4.38 1.43 3.64
N LEU A 63 -3.12 1.73 3.96
CA LEU A 63 -2.18 0.78 4.57
C LEU A 63 -1.85 1.26 5.97
N HIS A 64 -2.28 0.53 6.99
CA HIS A 64 -1.93 0.83 8.38
C HIS A 64 -0.72 -0.01 8.81
N GLY A 65 0.14 0.56 9.65
CA GLY A 65 1.17 -0.14 10.39
C GLY A 65 0.87 -0.09 11.88
N ARG A 66 0.80 -1.26 12.53
CA ARG A 66 0.93 -1.44 13.99
C ARG A 66 1.38 -2.88 14.31
N ASP A 67 2.23 -2.94 15.33
CA ASP A 67 2.80 -4.02 16.13
C ASP A 67 3.14 -5.39 15.49
N ALA A 68 4.43 -5.71 15.64
CA ALA A 68 5.19 -6.89 15.23
C ALA A 68 4.61 -8.31 15.44
N PRO A 69 3.75 -8.62 16.46
CA PRO A 69 3.60 -10.00 16.90
C PRO A 69 3.04 -10.95 15.84
N LEU A 70 2.02 -10.53 15.09
CA LEU A 70 1.34 -11.42 14.14
C LEU A 70 2.13 -11.63 12.83
N ALA A 71 2.91 -10.63 12.40
CA ALA A 71 3.72 -10.73 11.19
C ALA A 71 4.87 -11.73 11.37
N ARG A 72 5.49 -11.75 12.56
CA ARG A 72 6.50 -12.77 12.91
C ARG A 72 5.94 -14.18 12.89
N LEU A 73 4.72 -14.38 13.39
CA LEU A 73 4.05 -15.67 13.37
C LEU A 73 3.70 -16.10 11.93
N TYR A 74 3.29 -15.17 11.07
CA TYR A 74 3.00 -15.46 9.67
C TYR A 74 4.26 -15.83 8.87
N ASP A 75 5.37 -15.11 9.09
CA ASP A 75 6.65 -15.43 8.45
C ASP A 75 7.25 -16.74 9.01
N ALA A 76 7.15 -16.98 10.32
CA ALA A 76 7.56 -18.24 10.93
C ALA A 76 6.73 -19.42 10.41
N TYR A 77 5.41 -19.29 10.30
CA TYR A 77 4.51 -20.29 9.72
C TYR A 77 4.86 -20.61 8.26
N ASN A 78 5.12 -19.59 7.44
CA ASN A 78 5.50 -19.79 6.05
C ASN A 78 6.92 -20.38 5.87
N LYS A 79 7.83 -20.14 6.83
CA LYS A 79 9.19 -20.70 6.84
C LYS A 79 9.21 -22.16 7.30
N HIS A 80 8.31 -22.56 8.21
CA HIS A 80 8.16 -23.96 8.64
C HIS A 80 7.49 -24.85 7.58
N ILE A 81 6.63 -24.31 6.71
CA ILE A 81 5.98 -25.08 5.62
C ILE A 81 6.95 -25.41 4.47
N SER A 82 8.07 -24.70 4.32
CA SER A 82 9.00 -24.92 3.20
C SER A 82 10.01 -26.07 3.38
N VAL A 83 10.01 -26.80 4.50
CA VAL A 83 11.04 -27.83 4.78
C VAL A 83 10.52 -29.27 4.75
N SER A 84 9.21 -29.51 4.68
CA SER A 84 8.73 -30.89 4.53
C SER A 84 7.41 -31.00 3.78
N SER A 85 7.35 -32.01 2.92
CA SER A 85 6.23 -32.50 2.11
C SER A 85 6.10 -31.91 0.70
N ASN A 86 6.20 -32.85 -0.24
CA ASN A 86 6.03 -32.74 -1.68
C ASN A 86 4.55 -32.53 -2.09
N HIS A 87 3.77 -31.79 -1.30
CA HIS A 87 2.41 -31.40 -1.66
C HIS A 87 2.46 -30.05 -2.36
N LYS A 88 2.10 -30.04 -3.64
CA LYS A 88 1.83 -28.83 -4.43
C LYS A 88 0.82 -27.96 -3.67
N SER A 89 1.32 -27.07 -2.81
CA SER A 89 0.45 -26.11 -2.13
C SER A 89 -0.18 -25.25 -3.22
N PHE A 90 -1.50 -25.31 -3.33
CA PHE A 90 -2.27 -24.27 -3.98
C PHE A 90 -2.12 -23.00 -3.14
N LYS A 91 -0.94 -22.37 -3.14
CA LYS A 91 -0.86 -20.93 -2.89
C LYS A 91 -1.71 -20.34 -3.99
N SER A 92 -2.91 -19.84 -3.66
CA SER A 92 -3.71 -19.06 -4.58
C SER A 92 -2.79 -17.94 -5.06
N ARG A 93 -2.21 -18.10 -6.25
CA ARG A 93 -1.31 -17.11 -6.83
C ARG A 93 -2.18 -15.87 -6.94
N LEU A 94 -1.92 -14.86 -6.11
CA LEU A 94 -2.57 -13.57 -6.24
C LEU A 94 -2.51 -13.22 -7.72
N HIS A 95 -3.66 -12.98 -8.34
CA HIS A 95 -3.71 -12.77 -9.77
C HIS A 95 -2.67 -11.71 -10.15
N PRO A 96 -1.75 -12.00 -11.09
CA PRO A 96 -0.81 -11.01 -11.58
C PRO A 96 -1.57 -9.73 -11.95
N HIS A 97 -1.02 -8.56 -11.60
CA HIS A 97 -1.64 -7.26 -11.85
C HIS A 97 -2.90 -6.93 -11.01
N SER A 98 -3.29 -7.79 -10.06
CA SER A 98 -4.32 -7.43 -9.06
C SER A 98 -3.79 -6.41 -8.05
N ILE A 99 -4.71 -5.62 -7.46
CA ILE A 99 -4.36 -4.67 -6.41
C ILE A 99 -3.67 -5.36 -5.22
N GLY A 100 -4.15 -6.54 -4.83
CA GLY A 100 -3.53 -7.34 -3.77
C GLY A 100 -2.08 -7.72 -4.08
N SER A 101 -1.77 -8.10 -5.33
CA SER A 101 -0.40 -8.40 -5.75
C SER A 101 0.51 -7.16 -5.68
N ILE A 102 0.00 -6.00 -6.11
CA ILE A 102 0.75 -4.72 -6.07
C ILE A 102 1.06 -4.33 -4.62
N ILE A 103 0.06 -4.35 -3.75
CA ILE A 103 0.21 -3.99 -2.33
C ILE A 103 1.10 -5.01 -1.60
N GLY A 104 0.96 -6.31 -1.89
CA GLY A 104 1.80 -7.34 -1.30
C GLY A 104 3.29 -7.14 -1.63
N GLN A 105 3.60 -6.85 -2.90
CA GLN A 105 4.96 -6.52 -3.32
C GLN A 105 5.47 -5.25 -2.65
N PHE A 106 4.66 -4.20 -2.59
CA PHE A 106 5.01 -2.94 -1.92
C PHE A 106 5.34 -3.16 -0.44
N LYS A 107 4.46 -3.84 0.31
CA LYS A 107 4.68 -4.17 1.73
C LYS A 107 5.97 -4.97 1.90
N THR A 108 6.19 -5.99 1.07
CA THR A 108 7.38 -6.86 1.12
C THR A 108 8.68 -6.07 0.95
N VAL A 109 8.76 -5.20 -0.07
CA VAL A 109 9.97 -4.40 -0.34
C VAL A 109 10.23 -3.41 0.79
N CYS A 110 9.17 -2.76 1.31
CA CYS A 110 9.31 -1.81 2.41
C CYS A 110 9.76 -2.51 3.70
N THR A 111 9.11 -3.61 4.09
CA THR A 111 9.44 -4.38 5.30
C THR A 111 10.91 -4.79 5.29
N LYS A 112 11.40 -5.35 4.17
CA LYS A 112 12.81 -5.75 4.04
C LYS A 112 13.77 -4.58 4.27
N ARG A 113 13.49 -3.41 3.69
CA ARG A 113 14.35 -2.22 3.86
C ARG A 113 14.29 -1.67 5.27
N ILE A 114 13.10 -1.58 5.86
CA ILE A 114 12.88 -1.06 7.21
C ILE A 114 13.57 -1.95 8.24
N HIS A 115 13.46 -3.27 8.10
CA HIS A 115 14.13 -4.24 8.97
C HIS A 115 15.66 -4.14 8.86
N ALA A 116 16.18 -4.01 7.63
CA ALA A 116 17.61 -3.83 7.40
C ALA A 116 18.18 -2.52 7.99
N MET A 117 17.33 -1.51 8.21
CA MET A 117 17.69 -0.24 8.85
C MET A 117 17.64 -0.30 10.39
N GLY A 118 17.36 -1.45 10.98
CA GLY A 118 17.35 -1.62 12.45
C GLY A 118 15.97 -1.52 13.10
N TYR A 119 14.89 -1.62 12.33
CA TYR A 119 13.51 -1.61 12.84
C TYR A 119 12.83 -3.00 12.70
N PRO A 120 13.31 -4.07 13.37
CA PRO A 120 12.84 -5.45 13.17
C PRO A 120 11.41 -5.72 13.71
N ASP A 121 10.88 -4.81 14.51
CA ASP A 121 9.51 -4.87 15.04
C ASP A 121 8.48 -4.21 14.10
N PHE A 122 8.93 -3.57 13.02
CA PHE A 122 7.99 -2.97 12.07
C PHE A 122 7.11 -4.03 11.41
N ALA A 123 5.79 -3.84 11.48
CA ALA A 123 4.81 -4.67 10.82
C ALA A 123 3.65 -3.86 10.25
N TRP A 124 3.13 -4.36 9.13
CA TRP A 124 1.88 -3.88 8.55
C TRP A 124 0.70 -4.58 9.22
N GLN A 125 -0.45 -3.89 9.28
CA GLN A 125 -1.71 -4.61 9.43
C GLN A 125 -1.86 -5.60 8.26
N SER A 126 -2.40 -6.79 8.56
CA SER A 126 -2.54 -7.89 7.59
C SER A 126 -3.33 -7.46 6.35
N ARG A 127 -4.51 -6.86 6.59
CA ARG A 127 -5.38 -6.37 5.52
C ARG A 127 -5.07 -4.92 5.16
N PHE A 128 -5.59 -4.49 4.03
CA PHE A 128 -5.65 -3.10 3.61
C PHE A 128 -7.07 -2.80 3.19
N TYR A 129 -7.48 -1.54 3.26
CA TYR A 129 -8.75 -1.12 2.70
C TYR A 129 -8.51 -0.63 1.28
N ASP A 130 -9.32 -1.10 0.34
CA ASP A 130 -9.36 -0.63 -1.03
C ASP A 130 -10.76 -0.16 -1.44
N HIS A 131 -10.80 0.85 -2.31
CA HIS A 131 -12.05 1.40 -2.83
C HIS A 131 -11.90 1.83 -4.28
N ILE A 132 -12.82 1.37 -5.14
CA ILE A 132 -12.84 1.75 -6.56
C ILE A 132 -13.55 3.10 -6.70
N ILE A 133 -12.84 4.12 -7.20
CA ILE A 133 -13.42 5.44 -7.45
C ILE A 133 -14.05 5.46 -8.85
N ARG A 134 -15.37 5.68 -8.91
CA ARG A 134 -16.14 5.53 -10.16
C ARG A 134 -16.42 6.85 -10.88
N ASP A 135 -16.42 7.97 -10.16
CA ASP A 135 -16.73 9.29 -10.70
C ASP A 135 -15.63 10.33 -10.40
N GLU A 136 -15.77 11.51 -10.99
CA GLU A 136 -14.81 12.61 -10.85
C GLU A 136 -14.97 13.39 -9.55
N LYS A 137 -16.20 13.58 -9.08
CA LYS A 137 -16.49 14.30 -7.82
C LYS A 137 -15.89 13.56 -6.62
N SER A 138 -16.05 12.25 -6.56
CA SER A 138 -15.43 11.38 -5.57
C SER A 138 -13.91 11.43 -5.66
N LEU A 139 -13.35 11.36 -6.87
CA LEU A 139 -11.89 11.48 -7.06
C LEU A 139 -11.36 12.80 -6.50
N TRP A 140 -12.00 13.92 -6.85
CA TRP A 140 -11.59 15.23 -6.36
C TRP A 140 -11.67 15.31 -4.84
N SER A 141 -12.78 14.84 -4.26
CA SER A 141 -12.98 14.82 -2.81
C SER A 141 -11.91 14.01 -2.08
N ILE A 142 -11.56 12.83 -2.59
CA ILE A 142 -10.50 11.98 -2.02
C ILE A 142 -9.12 12.63 -2.17
N ARG A 143 -8.83 13.25 -3.32
CA ARG A 143 -7.59 14.01 -3.49
C ARG A 143 -7.46 15.15 -2.48
N GLN A 144 -8.55 15.89 -2.23
CA GLN A 144 -8.59 16.94 -1.21
C GLN A 144 -8.41 16.37 0.19
N TYR A 145 -9.08 15.25 0.49
CA TYR A 145 -8.91 14.55 1.76
C TYR A 145 -7.44 14.18 2.00
N ILE A 146 -6.78 13.51 1.05
CA ILE A 146 -5.36 13.13 1.17
C ILE A 146 -4.47 14.36 1.36
N ARG A 147 -4.70 15.42 0.58
CA ARG A 147 -3.91 16.66 0.67
C ARG A 147 -4.04 17.33 2.05
N ASN A 148 -5.25 17.33 2.60
CA ASN A 148 -5.57 18.05 3.83
C ASN A 148 -5.41 17.17 5.09
N ASN A 149 -5.14 15.88 4.95
CA ASN A 149 -5.05 14.94 6.07
C ASN A 149 -3.95 15.32 7.10
N PRO A 150 -2.76 15.83 6.73
CA PRO A 150 -1.76 16.27 7.72
C PRO A 150 -2.27 17.37 8.63
N LEU A 151 -3.07 18.30 8.09
CA LEU A 151 -3.65 19.41 8.84
C LEU A 151 -4.70 18.94 9.85
N LYS A 152 -5.22 17.73 9.67
CA LYS A 152 -6.24 17.12 10.52
C LYS A 152 -5.67 16.08 11.48
N TRP A 153 -4.38 15.74 11.36
CA TRP A 153 -3.75 14.64 12.08
C TRP A 153 -3.89 14.76 13.59
N GLU A 154 -3.69 15.96 14.15
CA GLU A 154 -3.80 16.21 15.59
C GLU A 154 -5.19 15.87 16.16
N ARG A 155 -6.23 15.84 15.32
CA ARG A 155 -7.62 15.54 15.69
C ARG A 155 -8.12 14.23 15.09
N ASP A 156 -7.24 13.45 14.47
CA ASP A 156 -7.62 12.20 13.80
C ASP A 156 -7.89 11.12 14.86
N ARG A 157 -9.04 10.45 14.77
CA ARG A 157 -9.42 9.38 15.72
C ARG A 157 -8.41 8.23 15.77
N ASN A 158 -7.61 8.05 14.73
CA ASN A 158 -6.57 7.03 14.69
C ASN A 158 -5.20 7.55 15.13
N ASN A 159 -5.10 8.79 15.61
CA ASN A 159 -3.87 9.33 16.18
C ASN A 159 -3.57 8.61 17.50
N PRO A 160 -2.46 7.84 17.61
CA PRO A 160 -2.07 7.16 18.86
C PRO A 160 -1.80 8.12 20.02
N ASP A 161 -1.54 9.39 19.73
CA ASP A 161 -1.16 10.40 20.72
C ASP A 161 -2.39 11.10 21.35
N LEU A 162 -3.60 10.82 20.86
CA LEU A 162 -4.83 11.33 21.48
C LEU A 162 -5.19 10.48 22.72
N PRO A 163 -5.57 11.11 23.85
CA PRO A 163 -6.10 10.37 24.98
C PRO A 163 -7.37 9.63 24.55
N ASP A 164 -7.52 8.38 25.00
CA ASP A 164 -8.74 7.61 24.78
C ASP A 164 -9.93 8.45 25.25
N THR A 165 -10.77 8.88 24.32
CA THR A 165 -12.00 9.60 24.66
C THR A 165 -12.91 8.62 25.41
N PRO A 166 -13.37 8.95 26.62
CA PRO A 166 -14.20 8.06 27.46
C PRO A 166 -15.53 7.71 26.80
#